data_AF-A0A936GTW5-F1
#
_entry.id   AF-A0A936GTW5-F1
#
_cell.length_a   1.000
_cell.length_b   1.000
_cell.length_c   1.000
_cell.angle_alpha   90.00
_cell.angle_beta   90.00
_cell.angle_gamma   90.00
#
_symmetry.space_group_name_H-M   'P 1'
#
loop_
_entity.id
_entity.type
_entity.pdbx_description
1 polymer ?
#
loop_
_entity_poly.entity_id
_entity_poly.type
_entity_poly.pdbx_seq_one_letter_code
_entity_poly.pdbx_strand_id
1 'polypeptide(L)'
;MKNLAYIFQALLISVWWLVMLLDDAFRAAFSYKSADEHLMSFFIFPDFIVLVLLSLIRSYKRQNWIEYVILGGFAYASLFCLSLTIVTKSGFLPTGTMLLGLGFNVFIVFSEKLFIASRHNNVWINAIKTMVQIVLIWTLTLFVIPALIINTTRNHIVLEFEFLQMTATILFILFSILGLYSSYHLVKYGSGTPLPLDHTQKLVISGPYRHVRNPMAVAGIGQGLAVSLFSESYPVLFYVLLGAFVWHWFVRPLEEEDMYKRFGEPYDHYKKSVRCWIPRW
;
A
#
# COMPACT_ATOMS: atom_id res chain seq x y z
N MET A 1 4.41 16.91 4.33
CA MET A 1 4.18 15.51 3.95
C MET A 1 4.53 15.22 2.49
N LYS A 2 3.87 15.85 1.50
CA LYS A 2 4.17 15.63 0.07
C LYS A 2 5.67 15.73 -0.27
N ASN A 3 6.38 16.69 0.33
CA ASN A 3 7.84 16.83 0.15
C ASN A 3 8.63 15.56 0.49
N LEU A 4 8.33 14.91 1.63
CA LEU A 4 8.99 13.67 2.04
C LEU A 4 8.65 12.52 1.09
N ALA A 5 7.40 12.48 0.59
CA ALA A 5 6.96 11.45 -0.34
C ALA A 5 7.71 11.51 -1.67
N TYR A 6 7.94 12.72 -2.20
CA TYR A 6 8.74 12.90 -3.42
C TYR A 6 10.24 12.60 -3.21
N ILE A 7 10.81 12.92 -2.04
CA ILE A 7 12.19 12.50 -1.70
C ILE A 7 12.29 10.98 -1.64
N PHE A 8 11.33 10.34 -0.95
CA PHE A 8 11.26 8.88 -0.86
C PHE A 8 11.11 8.23 -2.24
N GLN A 9 10.26 8.77 -3.10
CA GLN A 9 10.10 8.30 -4.48
C GLN A 9 11.40 8.42 -5.29
N ALA A 10 12.08 9.56 -5.23
CA ALA A 10 13.36 9.76 -5.92
C ALA A 10 14.42 8.74 -5.47
N LEU A 11 14.49 8.50 -4.15
CA LEU A 11 15.38 7.50 -3.57
C LEU A 11 15.02 6.08 -4.03
N LEU A 12 13.73 5.72 -3.96
CA LEU A 12 13.24 4.38 -4.33
C LEU A 12 13.54 4.06 -5.79
N ILE A 13 13.30 5.00 -6.70
CA ILE A 13 13.59 4.84 -8.14
C ILE A 13 15.10 4.73 -8.39
N SER A 14 15.90 5.55 -7.70
CA SER A 14 17.37 5.49 -7.83
C SER A 14 17.93 4.16 -7.35
N VAL A 15 17.44 3.65 -6.22
CA VAL A 15 17.82 2.33 -5.69
C VAL A 15 17.33 1.22 -6.62
N TRP A 16 16.12 1.31 -7.15
CA TRP A 16 15.60 0.32 -8.09
C TRP A 16 16.47 0.21 -9.34
N TRP A 17 16.84 1.33 -9.96
CA TRP A 17 17.75 1.32 -11.10
C TRP A 17 19.15 0.81 -10.76
N LEU A 18 19.68 1.17 -9.58
CA LEU A 18 20.97 0.64 -9.11
C LEU A 18 20.92 -0.89 -8.98
N VAL A 19 19.88 -1.45 -8.36
CA VAL A 19 19.73 -2.90 -8.22
C VAL A 19 19.52 -3.57 -9.58
N MET A 20 18.72 -2.98 -10.48
CA MET A 20 18.56 -3.46 -11.85
C MET A 20 19.89 -3.58 -12.59
N LEU A 21 20.85 -2.68 -12.35
CA LEU A 21 22.17 -2.71 -12.98
C LEU A 21 23.15 -3.69 -12.33
N LEU A 22 23.00 -3.97 -11.03
CA LEU A 22 23.95 -4.77 -10.25
C LEU A 22 23.55 -6.24 -10.08
N ASP A 23 22.26 -6.56 -10.15
CA ASP A 23 21.74 -7.90 -9.84
C ASP A 23 20.96 -8.48 -11.04
N ASP A 24 21.54 -9.51 -11.66
CA ASP A 24 20.95 -10.18 -12.82
C ASP A 24 19.67 -10.97 -12.47
N ALA A 25 19.57 -11.52 -11.25
CA ALA A 25 18.37 -12.23 -10.81
C ALA A 25 17.21 -11.25 -10.60
N PHE A 26 17.50 -10.07 -10.03
CA PHE A 26 16.53 -8.99 -9.92
C PHE A 26 16.11 -8.49 -11.31
N ARG A 27 17.07 -8.27 -12.22
CA ARG A 27 16.77 -7.87 -13.61
C ARG A 27 15.88 -8.89 -14.33
N ALA A 28 16.18 -10.19 -14.16
CA ALA A 28 15.36 -11.26 -14.73
C ALA A 28 13.93 -11.26 -14.16
N ALA A 29 13.76 -10.99 -12.86
CA ALA A 29 12.45 -10.90 -12.23
C ALA A 29 11.59 -9.75 -12.78
N PHE A 30 12.22 -8.65 -13.21
CA PHE A 30 11.54 -7.49 -13.80
C PHE A 30 11.58 -7.47 -15.34
N SER A 31 11.86 -8.62 -15.97
CA SER A 31 11.90 -8.75 -17.44
C SER A 31 10.56 -9.24 -18.03
N TYR A 32 10.41 -9.03 -19.34
CA TYR A 32 9.30 -9.56 -20.13
C TYR A 32 9.84 -10.69 -21.00
N LYS A 33 9.18 -11.85 -20.99
CA LYS A 33 9.51 -12.97 -21.90
C LYS A 33 9.44 -12.48 -23.33
N SER A 34 10.40 -12.87 -24.17
CA SER A 34 10.49 -12.53 -25.60
C SER A 34 10.63 -11.04 -25.96
N ALA A 35 10.75 -10.14 -24.97
CA ALA A 35 11.14 -8.76 -25.21
C ALA A 35 12.67 -8.65 -25.24
N ASP A 36 13.19 -7.70 -26.01
CA ASP A 36 14.61 -7.35 -25.99
C ASP A 36 15.02 -6.91 -24.57
N GLU A 37 16.11 -7.48 -24.05
CA GLU A 37 16.66 -7.15 -22.73
C GLU A 37 17.04 -5.67 -22.60
N HIS A 38 17.40 -5.03 -23.72
CA HIS A 38 17.74 -3.61 -23.76
C HIS A 38 16.52 -2.69 -23.77
N LEU A 39 15.32 -3.21 -24.00
CA LEU A 39 14.10 -2.41 -24.14
C LEU A 39 13.77 -1.62 -22.86
N MET A 40 14.05 -2.19 -21.69
CA MET A 40 13.89 -1.49 -20.41
C MET A 40 14.96 -0.40 -20.22
N SER A 41 16.16 -0.56 -20.77
CA SER A 41 17.27 0.38 -20.56
C SER A 41 16.99 1.76 -21.15
N PHE A 42 16.10 1.87 -22.14
CA PHE A 42 15.65 3.15 -22.68
C PHE A 42 14.93 4.04 -21.65
N PHE A 43 14.39 3.46 -20.57
CA PHE A 43 13.72 4.21 -19.51
C PHE A 43 14.66 4.79 -18.46
N ILE A 44 15.94 4.40 -18.42
CA ILE A 44 16.90 4.91 -17.43
C ILE A 44 16.93 6.45 -17.47
N PHE A 45 17.23 7.02 -18.64
CA PHE A 45 17.40 8.47 -18.76
C PHE A 45 16.09 9.25 -18.54
N PRO A 46 14.95 8.87 -19.15
CA PRO A 46 13.65 9.46 -18.82
C PRO A 46 13.29 9.38 -17.33
N ASP A 47 13.55 8.26 -16.66
CA ASP A 47 13.21 8.10 -15.25
C ASP A 47 14.06 9.01 -14.36
N PHE A 48 15.36 9.12 -14.63
CA PHE A 48 16.23 10.01 -13.85
C PHE A 48 15.87 11.50 -14.05
N ILE A 49 15.44 11.89 -15.24
CA ILE A 49 15.03 13.29 -15.50
C ILE A 49 13.61 13.56 -15.00
N VAL A 50 12.65 12.78 -15.44
CA VAL A 50 11.22 13.05 -15.23
C VAL A 50 10.77 12.57 -13.86
N LEU A 51 11.27 11.43 -13.37
CA LEU A 51 10.81 10.88 -12.10
C LEU A 51 11.75 11.27 -10.94
N VAL A 52 13.07 11.11 -11.07
CA VAL A 52 14.00 11.40 -9.96
C VAL A 52 14.21 12.91 -9.81
N LEU A 53 14.72 13.60 -10.83
CA LEU A 53 15.06 15.02 -10.76
C LEU A 53 13.82 15.88 -10.49
N LEU A 54 12.70 15.68 -11.20
CA LEU A 54 11.48 16.43 -10.91
C LEU A 54 10.90 16.11 -9.53
N SER A 55 11.02 14.88 -9.00
CA SER A 55 10.59 14.60 -7.62
C SER A 55 11.46 15.37 -6.61
N LEU A 56 12.77 15.43 -6.83
CA LEU A 56 13.67 16.26 -6.01
C LEU A 56 13.30 17.74 -6.13
N ILE A 57 13.11 18.27 -7.34
CA ILE A 57 12.68 19.66 -7.54
C ILE A 57 11.33 19.91 -6.86
N ARG A 58 10.35 19.01 -7.01
CA ARG A 58 9.03 19.12 -6.38
C ARG A 58 9.16 19.13 -4.86
N SER A 59 10.11 18.41 -4.28
CA SER A 59 10.31 18.42 -2.82
C SER A 59 10.68 19.81 -2.27
N TYR A 60 11.32 20.65 -3.08
CA TYR A 60 11.68 22.03 -2.74
C TYR A 60 10.68 23.06 -3.29
N LYS A 61 10.30 22.96 -4.57
CA LYS A 61 9.38 23.86 -5.27
C LYS A 61 7.97 23.27 -5.30
N ARG A 62 7.05 23.89 -4.55
CA ARG A 62 5.65 23.45 -4.42
C ARG A 62 4.77 23.91 -5.59
N GLN A 63 5.05 23.41 -6.78
CA GLN A 63 4.29 23.75 -7.99
C GLN A 63 3.49 22.52 -8.48
N ASN A 64 2.18 22.71 -8.69
CA ASN A 64 1.26 21.62 -9.04
C ASN A 64 1.56 21.00 -10.42
N TRP A 65 2.03 21.80 -11.38
CA TRP A 65 2.37 21.29 -12.70
C TRP A 65 3.47 20.21 -12.65
N ILE A 66 4.42 20.32 -11.70
CA ILE A 66 5.48 19.31 -11.53
C ILE A 66 4.86 17.98 -11.08
N GLU A 67 3.86 18.02 -10.18
CA GLU A 67 3.14 16.82 -9.75
C GLU A 67 2.44 16.14 -10.92
N TYR A 68 1.79 16.91 -11.79
CA TYR A 68 1.11 16.37 -12.97
C TYR A 68 2.05 15.79 -14.02
N VAL A 69 3.24 16.39 -14.20
CA VAL A 69 4.25 15.83 -15.10
C VAL A 69 4.78 14.50 -14.55
N ILE A 70 5.09 14.42 -13.25
CA ILE A 70 5.50 13.17 -12.61
C ILE A 70 4.40 12.10 -12.73
N LEU A 71 3.15 12.46 -12.43
CA LEU A 71 1.99 11.57 -12.55
C LEU A 71 1.82 11.08 -14.00
N GLY A 72 2.01 11.96 -14.98
CA GLY A 72 1.99 11.62 -16.41
C GLY A 72 3.10 10.64 -16.78
N GLY A 73 4.31 10.81 -16.24
CA GLY A 73 5.43 9.87 -16.41
C GLY A 73 5.09 8.48 -15.87
N PHE A 74 4.57 8.39 -14.64
CA PHE A 74 4.10 7.12 -14.08
C PHE A 74 2.96 6.50 -14.89
N ALA A 75 2.00 7.30 -15.36
CA ALA A 75 0.87 6.81 -16.16
C ALA A 75 1.35 6.24 -17.50
N TYR A 76 2.25 6.94 -18.19
CA TYR A 76 2.82 6.48 -19.45
C TYR A 76 3.61 5.18 -19.28
N ALA A 77 4.52 5.13 -18.30
CA ALA A 77 5.29 3.91 -18.00
C ALA A 77 4.37 2.74 -17.61
N SER A 78 3.30 3.00 -16.84
CA SER A 78 2.34 1.96 -16.48
C SER A 78 1.59 1.40 -17.69
N LEU A 79 1.15 2.27 -18.61
CA LEU A 79 0.49 1.85 -19.85
C LEU A 79 1.45 1.05 -20.74
N PHE A 80 2.71 1.47 -20.81
CA PHE A 80 3.74 0.77 -21.55
C PHE A 80 3.97 -0.64 -21.00
N CYS A 81 4.20 -0.76 -19.69
CA CYS A 81 4.34 -2.06 -19.01
C CYS A 81 3.11 -2.95 -19.21
N LEU A 82 1.91 -2.38 -19.09
CA LEU A 82 0.66 -3.10 -19.33
C LEU A 82 0.57 -3.62 -20.76
N SER A 83 0.94 -2.81 -21.74
CA SER A 83 0.94 -3.22 -23.15
C SER A 83 1.90 -4.38 -23.40
N LEU A 84 3.10 -4.33 -22.83
CA LEU A 84 4.08 -5.42 -22.90
C LEU A 84 3.55 -6.69 -22.23
N THR A 85 2.89 -6.59 -21.07
CA THR A 85 2.27 -7.75 -20.42
C THR A 85 1.18 -8.38 -21.29
N ILE A 86 0.36 -7.57 -21.96
CA ILE A 86 -0.71 -8.07 -22.84
C ILE A 86 -0.12 -8.81 -24.05
N VAL A 87 0.94 -8.27 -24.65
CA VAL A 87 1.60 -8.84 -25.83
C VAL A 87 2.39 -10.10 -25.49
N THR A 88 3.27 -10.01 -24.47
CA THR A 88 4.18 -11.10 -24.11
C THR A 88 3.56 -12.17 -23.21
N LYS A 89 2.36 -11.90 -22.66
CA LYS A 89 1.71 -12.72 -21.61
C LYS A 89 2.64 -12.97 -20.41
N SER A 90 3.46 -11.98 -20.07
CA SER A 90 4.51 -12.07 -19.04
C SER A 90 4.76 -10.71 -18.36
N GLY A 91 5.74 -10.61 -17.46
CA GLY A 91 6.09 -9.34 -16.80
C GLY A 91 4.98 -8.81 -15.89
N PHE A 92 4.23 -9.70 -15.22
CA PHE A 92 3.18 -9.28 -14.28
C PHE A 92 3.74 -8.54 -13.06
N LEU A 93 4.94 -8.91 -12.59
CA LEU A 93 5.61 -8.22 -11.49
C LEU A 93 5.99 -6.77 -11.86
N PRO A 94 6.77 -6.48 -12.93
CA PRO A 94 7.11 -5.10 -13.30
C PRO A 94 5.85 -4.24 -13.55
N THR A 95 4.87 -4.77 -14.27
CA THR A 95 3.59 -4.08 -14.51
C THR A 95 2.83 -3.80 -13.20
N GLY A 96 2.76 -4.78 -12.30
CA GLY A 96 2.13 -4.60 -10.98
C GLY A 96 2.84 -3.53 -10.15
N THR A 97 4.17 -3.53 -10.12
CA THR A 97 4.94 -2.50 -9.40
C THR A 97 4.73 -1.10 -9.96
N MET A 98 4.64 -0.97 -11.30
CA MET A 98 4.35 0.31 -11.93
C MET A 98 2.96 0.81 -11.61
N LEU A 99 1.95 -0.06 -11.63
CA LEU A 99 0.57 0.31 -11.25
C LEU A 99 0.47 0.73 -9.77
N LEU A 100 1.22 0.10 -8.87
CA LEU A 100 1.31 0.53 -7.46
C LEU A 100 1.96 1.91 -7.35
N GLY A 101 3.04 2.17 -8.09
CA GLY A 101 3.70 3.48 -8.15
C GLY A 101 2.78 4.58 -8.71
N LEU A 102 2.00 4.26 -9.74
CA LEU A 102 0.96 5.14 -10.27
C LEU A 102 -0.13 5.42 -9.22
N GLY A 103 -0.62 4.38 -8.54
CA GLY A 103 -1.61 4.52 -7.46
C GLY A 103 -1.11 5.41 -6.33
N PHE A 104 0.15 5.27 -5.92
CA PHE A 104 0.78 6.14 -4.92
C PHE A 104 0.85 7.61 -5.38
N ASN A 105 1.19 7.85 -6.65
CA ASN A 105 1.21 9.22 -7.20
C ASN A 105 -0.20 9.81 -7.32
N VAL A 106 -1.20 9.03 -7.75
CA VAL A 106 -2.61 9.45 -7.72
C VAL A 106 -3.01 9.83 -6.29
N PHE A 107 -2.63 9.00 -5.31
CA PHE A 107 -2.91 9.25 -3.89
C PHE A 107 -2.29 10.56 -3.40
N ILE A 108 -1.03 10.85 -3.71
CA ILE A 108 -0.35 12.08 -3.29
C ILE A 108 -0.91 13.32 -3.99
N VAL A 109 -1.16 13.23 -5.30
CA VAL A 109 -1.66 14.36 -6.09
C VAL A 109 -3.05 14.75 -5.62
N PHE A 110 -3.93 13.76 -5.43
CA PHE A 110 -5.34 13.96 -5.13
C PHE A 110 -5.71 13.71 -3.65
N SER A 111 -4.74 13.70 -2.75
CA SER A 111 -4.93 13.33 -1.34
C SER A 111 -6.11 14.05 -0.66
N GLU A 112 -6.32 15.33 -0.96
CA GLU A 112 -7.41 16.13 -0.39
C GLU A 112 -8.80 15.72 -0.89
N LYS A 113 -8.88 15.10 -2.06
CA LYS A 113 -10.15 14.68 -2.70
C LYS A 113 -10.51 13.22 -2.44
N LEU A 114 -9.60 12.43 -1.86
CA LEU A 114 -9.78 10.99 -1.65
C LEU A 114 -10.52 10.64 -0.36
N PHE A 115 -10.71 11.60 0.54
CA PHE A 115 -11.47 11.43 1.78
C PHE A 115 -12.90 11.89 1.55
N ILE A 116 -13.79 10.93 1.29
CA ILE A 116 -15.20 11.19 0.99
C ILE A 116 -16.05 10.46 2.03
N ALA A 117 -16.91 11.21 2.71
CA ALA A 117 -17.84 10.66 3.69
C ALA A 117 -18.90 9.78 3.02
N SER A 118 -19.26 8.70 3.70
CA SER A 118 -20.29 7.81 3.16
C SER A 118 -21.62 8.52 2.97
N ARG A 119 -22.26 8.29 1.83
CA ARG A 119 -23.57 8.88 1.50
C ARG A 119 -24.75 8.14 2.12
N HIS A 120 -24.51 6.95 2.67
CA HIS A 120 -25.58 6.09 3.18
C HIS A 120 -25.41 5.85 4.68
N ASN A 121 -26.50 6.07 5.43
CA ASN A 121 -26.56 5.79 6.86
C ASN A 121 -27.05 4.35 7.16
N ASN A 122 -27.40 3.57 6.13
CA ASN A 122 -27.89 2.21 6.28
C ASN A 122 -26.75 1.23 6.54
N VAL A 123 -26.79 0.58 7.70
CA VAL A 123 -25.79 -0.40 8.15
C VAL A 123 -25.62 -1.55 7.16
N TRP A 124 -26.69 -2.06 6.55
CA TRP A 124 -26.61 -3.18 5.61
C TRP A 124 -25.89 -2.81 4.32
N ILE A 125 -26.16 -1.61 3.78
CA ILE A 125 -25.47 -1.11 2.58
C ILE A 125 -23.97 -0.96 2.88
N ASN A 126 -23.62 -0.34 4.01
CA ASN A 126 -22.23 -0.16 4.40
C ASN A 126 -21.54 -1.49 4.72
N ALA A 127 -22.26 -2.49 5.24
CA ALA A 127 -21.76 -3.84 5.45
C ALA A 127 -21.41 -4.54 4.12
N ILE A 128 -22.30 -4.47 3.12
CA ILE A 128 -22.05 -5.05 1.79
C ILE A 128 -20.84 -4.39 1.13
N LYS A 129 -20.80 -3.05 1.14
CA LYS A 129 -19.65 -2.30 0.60
C LYS A 129 -18.35 -2.70 1.29
N THR A 130 -18.37 -2.76 2.62
CA THR A 130 -17.20 -3.15 3.42
C THR A 130 -16.77 -4.58 3.11
N MET A 131 -17.71 -5.51 2.94
CA MET A 131 -17.41 -6.88 2.53
C MET A 131 -16.71 -6.93 1.17
N VAL A 132 -17.26 -6.23 0.17
CA VAL A 132 -16.66 -6.14 -1.16
C VAL A 132 -15.27 -5.52 -1.09
N GLN A 133 -15.09 -4.42 -0.35
CA GLN A 133 -13.80 -3.77 -0.16
C GLN A 133 -12.78 -4.70 0.50
N ILE A 134 -13.15 -5.41 1.57
CA ILE A 134 -12.27 -6.36 2.26
C ILE A 134 -11.87 -7.48 1.32
N VAL A 135 -12.81 -8.10 0.61
CA VAL A 135 -12.52 -9.18 -0.34
C VAL A 135 -11.56 -8.69 -1.42
N LEU A 136 -11.81 -7.53 -2.03
CA LEU A 136 -10.94 -6.97 -3.07
C LEU A 136 -9.54 -6.64 -2.54
N ILE A 137 -9.45 -5.92 -1.42
CA ILE A 137 -8.15 -5.52 -0.85
C ILE A 137 -7.37 -6.73 -0.36
N TRP A 138 -7.99 -7.66 0.35
CA TRP A 138 -7.31 -8.86 0.87
C TRP A 138 -6.88 -9.77 -0.27
N THR A 139 -7.73 -9.99 -1.29
CA THR A 139 -7.35 -10.75 -2.47
C THR A 139 -6.13 -10.13 -3.16
N LEU A 140 -6.15 -8.82 -3.38
CA LEU A 140 -5.04 -8.14 -4.03
C LEU A 140 -3.75 -8.18 -3.19
N THR A 141 -3.83 -7.80 -1.92
CA THR A 141 -2.66 -7.52 -1.07
C THR A 141 -2.09 -8.74 -0.36
N LEU A 142 -2.91 -9.75 -0.07
CA LEU A 142 -2.52 -10.96 0.67
C LEU A 142 -2.36 -12.20 -0.23
N PHE A 143 -2.92 -12.18 -1.44
CA PHE A 143 -2.82 -13.31 -2.38
C PHE A 143 -2.16 -12.92 -3.70
N VAL A 144 -2.72 -11.98 -4.45
CA VAL A 144 -2.22 -11.65 -5.80
C VAL A 144 -0.79 -11.11 -5.75
N ILE A 145 -0.53 -10.07 -4.96
CA ILE A 145 0.82 -9.47 -4.88
C ILE A 145 1.84 -10.48 -4.32
N PRO A 146 1.60 -11.16 -3.19
CA PRO A 146 2.53 -12.18 -2.71
C PRO A 146 2.77 -13.31 -3.72
N ALA A 147 1.72 -13.83 -4.37
CA ALA A 147 1.88 -14.86 -5.39
C ALA A 147 2.70 -14.39 -6.60
N LEU A 148 2.50 -13.13 -7.04
CA LEU A 148 3.32 -12.56 -8.12
C LEU A 148 4.78 -12.44 -7.72
N ILE A 149 5.06 -11.99 -6.49
CA ILE A 149 6.42 -11.90 -5.96
C ILE A 149 7.04 -13.30 -5.92
N ILE A 150 6.39 -14.25 -5.24
CA ILE A 150 6.90 -15.62 -5.04
C ILE A 150 7.16 -16.33 -6.38
N ASN A 151 6.21 -16.27 -7.32
CA ASN A 151 6.36 -16.97 -8.61
C ASN A 151 7.47 -16.38 -9.48
N THR A 152 7.91 -15.15 -9.20
CA THR A 152 8.90 -14.44 -10.01
C THR A 152 10.28 -14.46 -9.36
N THR A 153 10.34 -14.31 -8.04
CA THR A 153 11.59 -14.41 -7.27
C THR A 153 11.78 -15.84 -6.81
N ARG A 154 12.70 -16.59 -7.43
CA ARG A 154 13.05 -17.99 -7.08
C ARG A 154 13.67 -18.17 -5.69
N ASN A 155 13.52 -17.19 -4.80
CA ASN A 155 14.16 -17.11 -3.50
C ASN A 155 13.16 -17.51 -2.41
N HIS A 156 13.17 -18.79 -2.06
CA HIS A 156 12.58 -19.30 -0.84
C HIS A 156 13.70 -19.51 0.17
N ILE A 157 13.50 -19.07 1.41
CA ILE A 157 14.25 -19.66 2.51
C ILE A 157 13.50 -20.94 2.83
N VAL A 158 14.17 -22.07 2.92
CA VAL A 158 13.54 -23.28 3.47
C VAL A 158 13.78 -23.24 4.98
N LEU A 159 12.84 -22.67 5.72
CA LEU A 159 12.79 -22.75 7.17
C LEU A 159 12.01 -24.01 7.54
N GLU A 160 12.70 -25.15 7.62
CA GLU A 160 12.13 -26.45 7.98
C GLU A 160 11.72 -26.51 9.47
N PHE A 161 10.78 -25.67 9.88
CA PHE A 161 10.21 -25.69 11.22
C PHE A 161 8.70 -25.87 11.11
N GLU A 162 8.20 -27.06 11.47
CA GLU A 162 6.76 -27.34 11.52
C GLU A 162 5.99 -26.31 12.38
N PHE A 163 6.62 -25.79 13.44
CA PHE A 163 6.03 -24.78 14.31
C PHE A 163 5.85 -23.42 13.62
N LEU A 164 6.63 -23.11 12.58
CA LEU A 164 6.58 -21.83 11.88
C LEU A 164 5.27 -21.69 11.09
N GLN A 165 4.85 -22.74 10.39
CA GLN A 165 3.59 -22.74 9.63
C GLN A 165 2.36 -22.66 10.54
N MET A 166 2.39 -23.38 11.67
CA MET A 166 1.34 -23.29 12.69
C MET A 166 1.27 -21.87 13.26
N THR A 167 2.42 -21.28 13.61
CA THR A 167 2.50 -19.90 14.12
C THR A 167 1.98 -18.89 13.10
N ALA A 168 2.40 -19.00 11.83
CA ALA A 168 1.94 -18.13 10.76
C ALA A 168 0.41 -18.23 10.57
N THR A 169 -0.15 -19.43 10.60
CA THR A 169 -1.60 -19.66 10.48
C THR A 169 -2.36 -19.04 11.65
N ILE A 170 -1.89 -19.25 12.88
CA ILE A 170 -2.50 -18.66 14.08
C ILE A 170 -2.47 -17.13 13.99
N LEU A 171 -1.32 -16.55 13.65
CA LEU A 171 -1.19 -15.09 13.49
C LEU A 171 -2.13 -14.56 12.41
N PHE A 172 -2.20 -15.21 11.25
CA PHE A 172 -3.10 -14.81 10.18
C PHE A 172 -4.56 -14.79 10.63
N ILE A 173 -5.01 -15.83 11.36
CA ILE A 173 -6.37 -15.92 11.90
C ILE A 173 -6.62 -14.80 12.91
N LEU A 174 -5.71 -14.59 13.87
CA LEU A 174 -5.85 -13.56 14.90
C LEU A 174 -5.94 -12.15 14.30
N PHE A 175 -5.07 -11.82 13.33
CA PHE A 175 -5.13 -10.53 12.65
C PHE A 175 -6.35 -10.40 11.74
N SER A 176 -6.82 -11.50 11.14
CA SER A 176 -8.08 -11.50 10.38
C SER A 176 -9.28 -11.22 11.27
N ILE A 177 -9.34 -11.82 12.46
CA ILE A 177 -10.38 -11.54 13.47
C ILE A 177 -10.32 -10.06 13.88
N LEU A 178 -9.12 -9.53 14.15
CA LEU A 178 -8.93 -8.11 14.46
C LEU A 178 -9.45 -7.20 13.34
N GLY A 179 -9.12 -7.50 12.08
CA GLY A 179 -9.56 -6.74 10.91
C GLY A 179 -11.08 -6.76 10.72
N LEU A 180 -11.69 -7.94 10.81
CA LEU A 180 -13.15 -8.10 10.70
C LEU A 180 -13.88 -7.42 11.86
N TYR A 181 -13.40 -7.56 13.08
CA TYR A 181 -14.00 -6.93 14.26
C TYR A 181 -13.87 -5.40 14.21
N SER A 182 -12.73 -4.88 13.73
CA SER A 182 -12.54 -3.45 13.49
C SER A 182 -13.51 -2.92 12.42
N SER A 183 -13.68 -3.68 11.34
CA SER A 183 -14.60 -3.33 10.24
C SER A 183 -16.05 -3.31 10.71
N TYR A 184 -16.45 -4.30 11.52
CA TYR A 184 -17.76 -4.34 12.16
C TYR A 184 -18.04 -3.06 12.97
N HIS A 185 -17.09 -2.61 13.79
CA HIS A 185 -17.26 -1.40 14.60
C HIS A 185 -17.41 -0.13 13.75
N LEU A 186 -16.65 -0.01 12.65
CA LEU A 186 -16.78 1.12 11.72
C LEU A 186 -18.15 1.14 11.04
N VAL A 187 -18.62 -0.01 10.56
CA VAL A 187 -19.92 -0.13 9.89
C VAL A 187 -21.07 0.13 10.88
N LYS A 188 -21.01 -0.49 12.06
CA LYS A 188 -22.09 -0.43 13.06
C LYS A 188 -22.21 0.92 13.74
N TYR A 189 -21.09 1.55 14.11
CA TYR A 189 -21.08 2.77 14.92
C TYR A 189 -20.60 4.01 14.16
N GLY A 190 -19.87 3.84 13.05
CA GLY A 190 -19.27 4.92 12.28
C GLY A 190 -20.14 5.47 11.14
N SER A 191 -21.19 4.77 10.72
CA SER A 191 -22.02 5.15 9.57
C SER A 191 -21.21 5.35 8.27
N GLY A 192 -20.31 4.42 7.97
CA GLY A 192 -19.55 4.36 6.72
C GLY A 192 -18.68 3.12 6.66
N THR A 193 -17.66 3.13 5.80
CA THR A 193 -16.78 1.99 5.57
C THR A 193 -15.34 2.30 6.04
N PRO A 194 -14.47 1.29 6.10
CA PRO A 194 -13.04 1.48 6.34
C PRO A 194 -12.28 2.27 5.27
N LEU A 195 -12.80 2.33 4.05
CA LEU A 195 -12.07 2.90 2.92
C LEU A 195 -12.18 4.44 2.93
N PRO A 196 -11.08 5.19 2.71
CA PRO A 196 -11.11 6.66 2.64
C PRO A 196 -12.15 7.23 1.67
N LEU A 197 -12.40 6.56 0.54
CA LEU A 197 -13.36 6.98 -0.48
C LEU A 197 -14.84 6.83 -0.06
N ASP A 198 -15.12 6.18 1.07
CA ASP A 198 -16.48 5.99 1.60
C ASP A 198 -16.39 5.86 3.13
N HIS A 199 -15.64 6.77 3.77
CA HIS A 199 -15.26 6.66 5.18
C HIS A 199 -16.44 6.90 6.13
N THR A 200 -16.26 6.56 7.41
CA THR A 200 -17.24 6.80 8.48
C THR A 200 -17.64 8.28 8.57
N GLN A 201 -18.85 8.58 9.05
CA GLN A 201 -19.29 9.94 9.39
C GLN A 201 -19.06 10.27 10.87
N LYS A 202 -19.05 9.24 11.73
CA LYS A 202 -18.90 9.38 13.19
C LYS A 202 -17.54 8.86 13.64
N LEU A 203 -17.00 9.48 14.68
CA LEU A 203 -15.77 9.03 15.31
C LEU A 203 -16.04 7.73 16.07
N VAL A 204 -15.33 6.66 15.72
CA VAL A 204 -15.47 5.35 16.35
C VAL A 204 -14.30 5.13 17.31
N ILE A 205 -14.62 5.05 18.60
CA ILE A 205 -13.66 4.81 19.70
C ILE A 205 -13.99 3.54 20.51
N SER A 206 -14.89 2.70 19.99
CA SER A 206 -15.34 1.45 20.62
C SER A 206 -14.68 0.22 19.99
N GLY A 207 -14.75 -0.92 20.67
CA GLY A 207 -14.14 -2.17 20.18
C GLY A 207 -12.63 -2.04 20.09
N PRO A 208 -11.97 -2.53 19.02
CA PRO A 208 -10.50 -2.43 18.87
C PRO A 208 -9.96 -1.00 18.92
N TYR A 209 -10.76 -0.03 18.48
CA TYR A 209 -10.38 1.39 18.45
C TYR A 209 -10.13 1.98 19.85
N ARG A 210 -10.68 1.37 20.91
CA ARG A 210 -10.37 1.82 22.29
C ARG A 210 -8.92 1.53 22.70
N HIS A 211 -8.29 0.55 22.06
CA HIS A 211 -6.97 0.04 22.44
C HIS A 211 -5.87 0.53 21.51
N VAL A 212 -6.14 0.62 20.20
CA VAL A 212 -5.21 1.08 19.17
C VAL A 212 -5.95 1.99 18.18
N ARG A 213 -5.31 3.08 17.72
CA ARG A 213 -5.99 4.05 16.84
C ARG A 213 -6.32 3.50 15.46
N ASN A 214 -5.42 2.68 14.91
CA ASN A 214 -5.52 2.13 13.55
C ASN A 214 -5.46 0.59 13.59
N PRO A 215 -6.43 -0.08 14.22
CA PRO A 215 -6.42 -1.54 14.37
C PRO A 215 -6.53 -2.28 13.02
N MET A 216 -7.11 -1.64 11.99
CA MET A 216 -7.12 -2.20 10.62
C MET A 216 -5.76 -2.18 9.95
N ALA A 217 -4.93 -1.16 10.19
CA ALA A 217 -3.55 -1.15 9.70
C ALA A 217 -2.71 -2.23 10.41
N VAL A 218 -2.91 -2.40 11.73
CA VAL A 218 -2.29 -3.50 12.49
C VAL A 218 -2.72 -4.86 11.94
N ALA A 219 -4.01 -5.05 11.66
CA ALA A 219 -4.53 -6.27 11.07
C ALA A 219 -3.90 -6.55 9.69
N GLY A 220 -3.93 -5.59 8.76
CA GLY A 220 -3.40 -5.78 7.41
C GLY A 220 -1.90 -6.07 7.38
N ILE A 221 -1.11 -5.35 8.19
CA ILE A 221 0.34 -5.58 8.28
C ILE A 221 0.62 -6.92 8.97
N GLY A 222 -0.10 -7.26 10.03
CA GLY A 222 0.03 -8.54 10.71
C GLY A 222 -0.34 -9.74 9.82
N GLN A 223 -1.39 -9.61 9.00
CA GLN A 223 -1.74 -10.60 7.96
C GLN A 223 -0.62 -10.72 6.92
N GLY A 224 -0.08 -9.61 6.44
CA GLY A 224 1.05 -9.62 5.51
C GLY A 224 2.28 -10.32 6.08
N LEU A 225 2.62 -10.04 7.35
CA LEU A 225 3.73 -10.71 8.04
C LEU A 225 3.47 -12.22 8.14
N ALA A 226 2.27 -12.63 8.51
CA ALA A 226 1.89 -14.04 8.53
C ALA A 226 2.02 -14.71 7.15
N VAL A 227 1.61 -14.04 6.07
CA VAL A 227 1.80 -14.53 4.69
C VAL A 227 3.28 -14.65 4.34
N SER A 228 4.12 -13.69 4.75
CA SER A 228 5.57 -13.77 4.52
C SER A 228 6.23 -14.94 5.25
N LEU A 229 5.76 -15.25 6.48
CA LEU A 229 6.22 -16.41 7.24
C LEU A 229 5.74 -17.72 6.63
N PHE A 230 4.47 -17.77 6.22
CA PHE A 230 3.88 -18.96 5.59
C PHE A 230 4.54 -19.31 4.24
N SER A 231 4.92 -18.29 3.47
CA SER A 231 5.59 -18.46 2.17
C SER A 231 7.12 -18.52 2.26
N GLU A 232 7.67 -18.31 3.46
CA GLU A 232 9.11 -18.28 3.75
C GLU A 232 9.90 -17.40 2.74
N SER A 233 9.28 -16.27 2.34
CA SER A 233 9.75 -15.42 1.24
C SER A 233 10.20 -14.05 1.75
N TYR A 234 11.52 -13.81 1.74
CA TYR A 234 12.09 -12.49 2.09
C TYR A 234 11.58 -11.36 1.18
N PRO A 235 11.41 -11.54 -0.15
CA PRO A 235 10.78 -10.52 -0.99
C PRO A 235 9.36 -10.13 -0.54
N VAL A 236 8.54 -11.09 -0.08
CA VAL A 236 7.22 -10.81 0.48
C VAL A 236 7.33 -10.07 1.81
N LEU A 237 8.28 -10.47 2.68
CA LEU A 237 8.55 -9.74 3.92
C LEU A 237 8.95 -8.28 3.64
N PHE A 238 9.87 -8.06 2.70
CA PHE A 238 10.27 -6.72 2.28
C PHE A 238 9.09 -5.90 1.77
N TYR A 239 8.23 -6.49 0.94
CA TYR A 239 6.99 -5.85 0.47
C TYR A 239 6.09 -5.40 1.65
N VAL A 240 5.88 -6.26 2.64
CA VAL A 240 5.04 -5.95 3.81
C VAL A 240 5.66 -4.84 4.66
N LEU A 241 6.97 -4.89 4.90
CA LEU A 241 7.68 -3.86 5.65
C LEU A 241 7.70 -2.52 4.92
N LEU A 242 7.88 -2.53 3.60
CA LEU A 242 7.78 -1.34 2.76
C LEU A 242 6.37 -0.76 2.79
N GLY A 243 5.34 -1.60 2.72
CA GLY A 243 3.94 -1.18 2.85
C GLY A 243 3.64 -0.56 4.21
N ALA A 244 4.13 -1.17 5.31
CA ALA A 244 4.00 -0.63 6.66
C ALA A 244 4.69 0.73 6.81
N PHE A 245 5.90 0.87 6.24
CA PHE A 245 6.64 2.13 6.21
C PHE A 245 5.88 3.22 5.42
N VAL A 246 5.42 2.90 4.21
CA VAL A 246 4.65 3.83 3.36
C VAL A 246 3.37 4.26 4.06
N TRP A 247 2.63 3.33 4.66
CA TRP A 247 1.43 3.65 5.40
C TRP A 247 1.72 4.57 6.60
N HIS A 248 2.75 4.28 7.40
CA HIS A 248 3.11 5.06 8.58
C HIS A 248 3.47 6.52 8.28
N TRP A 249 4.25 6.74 7.21
CA TRP A 249 4.82 8.05 6.89
C TRP A 249 3.98 8.87 5.92
N PHE A 250 3.15 8.24 5.09
CA PHE A 250 2.42 8.92 4.02
C PHE A 250 0.90 8.79 4.13
N VAL A 251 0.38 7.62 4.50
CA VAL A 251 -1.08 7.41 4.57
C VAL A 251 -1.63 7.89 5.91
N ARG A 252 -1.09 7.38 7.02
CA ARG A 252 -1.54 7.72 8.38
C ARG A 252 -1.59 9.22 8.61
N PRO A 253 -0.58 10.04 8.27
CA PRO A 253 -0.66 11.46 8.56
C PRO A 253 -1.81 12.16 7.82
N LEU A 254 -2.19 11.70 6.62
CA LEU A 254 -3.37 12.22 5.91
C LEU A 254 -4.67 11.77 6.57
N GLU A 255 -4.75 10.50 6.96
CA GLU A 255 -5.90 9.97 7.70
C GLU A 255 -6.10 10.73 9.02
N GLU A 256 -5.04 10.96 9.80
CA GLU A 256 -5.14 11.69 11.07
C GLU A 256 -5.46 13.19 10.85
N GLU A 257 -4.98 13.80 9.76
CA GLU A 257 -5.34 15.17 9.39
C GLU A 257 -6.82 15.29 8.99
N ASP A 258 -7.34 14.34 8.21
CA ASP A 258 -8.77 14.24 7.86
C ASP A 258 -9.63 14.07 9.12
N MET A 259 -9.25 13.15 10.01
CA MET A 259 -9.94 12.94 11.29
C MET A 259 -9.99 14.22 12.13
N TYR A 260 -8.89 14.96 12.21
CA TYR A 260 -8.84 16.23 12.94
C TYR A 260 -9.72 17.30 12.30
N LYS A 261 -9.68 17.45 10.96
CA LYS A 261 -10.53 18.41 10.22
C LYS A 261 -12.01 18.16 10.46
N ARG A 262 -12.41 16.90 10.60
CA ARG A 262 -13.82 16.50 10.73
C ARG A 262 -14.34 16.46 12.16
N PHE A 263 -13.51 16.01 13.10
CA PHE A 263 -13.93 15.74 14.47
C PHE A 263 -13.31 16.69 15.50
N GLY A 264 -12.30 17.50 15.15
CA GLY A 264 -11.71 18.51 16.01
C GLY A 264 -11.17 17.96 17.34
N GLU A 265 -11.46 18.67 18.44
CA GLU A 265 -11.05 18.32 19.80
C GLU A 265 -11.38 16.88 20.23
N PRO A 266 -12.58 16.33 19.99
CA PRO A 266 -12.88 14.92 20.26
C PRO A 266 -11.83 13.95 19.72
N TYR A 267 -11.33 14.18 18.50
CA TYR A 267 -10.27 13.35 17.93
C TYR A 267 -8.91 13.60 18.57
N ASP A 268 -8.58 14.85 18.93
CA ASP A 268 -7.32 15.15 19.63
C ASP A 268 -7.26 14.50 21.02
N HIS A 269 -8.35 14.52 21.78
CA HIS A 269 -8.48 13.80 23.04
C HIS A 269 -8.28 12.29 22.86
N TYR A 270 -8.94 11.71 21.86
CA TYR A 270 -8.77 10.30 21.51
C TYR A 270 -7.33 9.97 21.09
N LYS A 271 -6.69 10.86 20.32
CA LYS A 271 -5.32 10.70 19.86
C LYS A 271 -4.32 10.68 21.02
N LYS A 272 -4.57 11.44 22.08
CA LYS A 272 -3.75 11.45 23.31
C LYS A 272 -3.98 10.21 24.17
N SER A 273 -5.21 9.70 24.22
CA SER A 273 -5.57 8.54 25.05
C SER A 273 -5.17 7.19 24.44
N VAL A 274 -5.10 7.08 23.11
CA VAL A 274 -4.79 5.81 22.41
C VAL A 274 -3.55 5.93 21.51
N ARG A 275 -2.68 4.92 21.53
CA ARG A 275 -1.46 4.87 20.69
C ARG A 275 -1.79 4.35 19.28
N CYS A 276 -0.93 4.68 18.31
CA CYS A 276 -1.14 4.28 16.91
C CYS A 276 -0.98 2.77 16.65
N TRP A 277 -0.01 2.12 17.31
CA TRP A 277 0.40 0.74 17.01
C TRP A 277 0.26 -0.20 18.21
N ILE A 278 0.61 0.29 19.41
CA ILE A 278 0.72 -0.54 20.61
C ILE A 278 -0.57 -0.40 21.43
N PRO A 279 -1.27 -1.51 21.76
CA PRO A 279 -2.47 -1.46 22.60
C PRO A 279 -2.25 -0.73 23.92
N ARG A 280 -3.21 0.10 24.32
CA ARG A 280 -3.40 0.55 25.71
C ARG A 280 -4.60 -0.18 26.30
N TRP A 281 -4.41 -0.78 27.47
CA TRP A 281 -5.42 -1.52 28.21
C TRP A 281 -6.05 -0.66 29.29
#